data_AF-A0A842TPQ1-F1
#
_entry.id   AF-A0A842TPQ1-F1
#
_cell.length_a   1.000
_cell.length_b   1.000
_cell.length_c   1.000
_cell.angle_alpha   90.00
_cell.angle_beta   90.00
_cell.angle_gamma   90.00
#
_symmetry.space_group_name_H-M   'P 1'
#
loop_
_entity.id
_entity.type
_entity.pdbx_description
1 polymer ?
#
loop_
_entity_poly.entity_id
_entity_poly.type
_entity_poly.pdbx_seq_one_letter_code
_entity_poly.pdbx_strand_id
1 'polypeptide(L)'
;MNRLMYPPFIINDSYYILGINKENGEVCRFLDENVCSIYKFRPKICRLFPFTFKQKNNRLNIQVNELAKEICPGLNNNAPLVIIKELKELWKEIIAEKKEYKKLISLWNKLVSNKIFDPSPKTFLNFIIGNISIEPKMT
;
A
#
# COMPACT_ATOMS: atom_id res chain seq x y z
N MET A 1 -19.07 -0.25 -4.01
CA MET A 1 -18.06 0.83 -4.02
C MET A 1 -16.70 0.19 -3.71
N ASN A 2 -15.77 0.15 -4.66
CA ASN A 2 -14.47 -0.52 -4.44
C ASN A 2 -13.51 0.44 -3.74
N ARG A 3 -13.36 0.33 -2.41
CA ARG A 3 -12.28 0.99 -1.67
C ARG A 3 -10.96 0.26 -1.95
N LEU A 4 -9.85 1.00 -1.99
CA LEU A 4 -8.52 0.40 -2.11
C LEU A 4 -8.16 -0.31 -0.80
N MET A 5 -8.61 -1.56 -0.65
CA MET A 5 -8.21 -2.43 0.46
C MET A 5 -7.16 -3.44 0.00
N TYR A 6 -6.02 -3.49 0.67
CA TYR A 6 -5.01 -4.52 0.43
C TYR A 6 -5.49 -5.85 1.03
N PRO A 7 -5.24 -6.99 0.34
CA PRO A 7 -5.63 -8.31 0.86
C PRO A 7 -4.83 -8.65 2.12
N PRO A 8 -5.48 -9.25 3.13
CA PRO A 8 -4.78 -9.67 4.34
C PRO A 8 -4.01 -10.96 4.13
N PHE A 9 -2.90 -11.11 4.86
CA PHE A 9 -2.09 -12.33 4.93
C PHE A 9 -2.22 -12.99 6.30
N ILE A 10 -2.02 -14.30 6.33
CA ILE A 10 -2.16 -15.11 7.55
C ILE A 10 -0.81 -15.23 8.26
N ILE A 11 -0.81 -14.97 9.57
CA ILE A 11 0.27 -15.24 10.53
C ILE A 11 -0.41 -15.80 11.78
N ASN A 12 0.08 -16.91 12.36
CA ASN A 12 -0.48 -17.51 13.58
C ASN A 12 -2.04 -17.54 13.62
N ASP A 13 -2.66 -18.06 12.56
CA ASP A 13 -4.13 -18.15 12.39
C ASP A 13 -4.91 -16.82 12.45
N SER A 14 -4.21 -15.68 12.37
CA SER A 14 -4.78 -14.33 12.38
C SER A 14 -4.48 -13.59 11.08
N TYR A 15 -5.32 -12.59 10.76
CA TYR A 15 -5.22 -11.80 9.54
C TYR A 15 -4.49 -10.48 9.78
N TYR A 16 -3.49 -10.20 8.94
CA TYR A 16 -2.67 -8.99 9.03
C TYR A 16 -2.62 -8.26 7.70
N ILE A 17 -2.33 -6.96 7.77
CA ILE A 17 -2.01 -6.10 6.62
C ILE A 17 -0.68 -5.39 6.87
N LEU A 18 0.06 -5.11 5.80
CA LEU A 18 1.27 -4.31 5.90
C LEU A 18 0.88 -2.85 6.13
N GLY A 19 1.46 -2.27 7.17
CA GLY A 19 1.32 -0.86 7.51
C GLY A 19 2.68 -0.22 7.69
N ILE A 20 2.75 1.09 7.49
CA ILE A 20 3.91 1.88 7.88
C ILE A 20 3.90 2.00 9.40
N ASN A 21 5.06 1.82 10.03
CA ASN A 21 5.21 1.99 11.46
C ASN A 21 4.91 3.45 11.85
N LYS A 22 4.03 3.62 12.84
CA LYS A 22 3.69 4.93 13.40
C LYS A 22 4.28 5.07 14.80
N GLU A 23 4.93 6.19 15.06
CA GLU A 23 5.37 6.57 16.41
C GLU A 23 4.15 6.82 17.29
N ASN A 24 4.11 6.11 18.43
CA ASN A 24 3.00 6.09 19.39
C ASN A 24 1.61 5.82 18.76
N GLY A 25 1.56 5.22 17.56
CA GLY A 25 0.32 4.94 16.84
C GLY A 25 -0.27 6.12 16.07
N GLU A 26 0.27 7.32 16.23
CA GLU A 26 -0.33 8.56 15.71
C GLU A 26 0.41 9.11 14.50
N VAL A 27 1.75 9.21 14.60
CA VAL A 27 2.56 9.93 13.62
C VAL A 27 3.35 8.96 12.75
N CYS A 28 3.41 9.18 11.44
CA CYS A 28 4.28 8.41 10.56
C CYS A 28 5.74 8.57 11.02
N ARG A 29 6.49 7.49 11.24
CA ARG A 29 7.92 7.55 11.64
C ARG A 29 8.81 8.34 10.68
N PHE A 30 8.39 8.51 9.42
CA PHE A 30 9.13 9.30 8.43
C PHE A 30 8.70 10.77 8.38
N LEU A 31 7.82 11.22 9.29
CA LEU A 31 7.45 12.62 9.39
C LEU A 31 8.40 13.31 10.36
N ASP A 32 9.21 14.22 9.85
CA ASP A 32 10.19 14.99 10.60
C ASP A 32 10.02 16.47 10.27
N GLU A 33 9.83 17.31 11.28
CA GLU A 33 9.53 18.74 11.12
C GLU A 33 8.41 19.04 10.08
N ASN A 34 7.35 18.23 10.06
CA ASN A 34 6.25 18.27 9.06
C ASN A 34 6.65 17.96 7.61
N VAL A 35 7.84 17.41 7.39
CA VAL A 35 8.34 16.98 6.08
C VAL A 35 8.54 15.46 6.08
N CYS A 36 8.22 14.82 4.96
CA CYS A 36 8.50 13.39 4.81
C CYS A 36 10.01 13.20 4.54
N SER A 37 10.75 12.62 5.49
CA SER A 37 12.20 12.39 5.37
C SER A 37 12.58 11.47 4.19
N ILE A 38 11.65 10.63 3.74
CA ILE A 38 11.80 9.76 2.57
C ILE A 38 11.05 10.27 1.33
N TYR A 39 10.80 11.58 1.21
CA TYR A 39 9.92 12.15 0.16
C TYR A 39 10.18 11.60 -1.25
N LYS A 40 11.45 11.44 -1.64
CA LYS A 40 11.85 10.91 -2.96
C LYS A 40 11.54 9.41 -3.12
N PHE A 41 11.61 8.65 -2.03
CA PHE A 41 11.44 7.19 -1.99
C PHE A 41 10.09 6.74 -1.45
N ARG A 42 9.20 7.68 -1.14
CA ARG A 42 7.89 7.38 -0.56
C ARG A 42 7.12 6.35 -1.42
N PRO A 43 6.43 5.38 -0.79
CA PRO A 43 5.60 4.40 -1.49
C PRO A 43 4.61 5.06 -2.44
N LYS A 44 4.30 4.42 -3.57
CA LYS A 44 3.38 4.98 -4.58
C LYS A 44 2.05 5.41 -3.96
N ILE A 45 1.51 4.62 -3.03
CA ILE A 45 0.26 4.96 -2.35
C ILE A 45 0.34 6.28 -1.56
N CYS A 46 1.48 6.56 -0.92
CA CYS A 46 1.70 7.82 -0.21
C CYS A 46 1.81 9.03 -1.17
N ARG A 47 2.22 8.80 -2.43
CA ARG A 47 2.27 9.85 -3.47
C ARG A 47 0.89 10.31 -3.93
N LEU A 48 -0.17 9.54 -3.64
CA LEU A 48 -1.53 9.95 -3.96
C LEU A 48 -2.06 11.00 -3.00
N PHE A 49 -1.55 11.07 -1.76
CA PHE A 49 -2.00 12.09 -0.81
C PHE A 49 -1.65 13.49 -1.34
N PRO A 50 -2.58 14.47 -1.32
CA PRO A 50 -3.87 14.50 -0.60
C PRO A 50 -5.10 14.03 -1.41
N PHE A 51 -4.92 13.39 -2.56
CA PHE A 51 -6.00 12.97 -3.44
C PHE A 51 -6.56 11.59 -3.06
N THR A 52 -7.84 11.40 -3.34
CA THR A 52 -8.59 10.15 -3.20
C THR A 52 -9.23 9.80 -4.53
N PHE A 53 -9.33 8.50 -4.80
CA PHE A 53 -9.80 7.97 -6.07
C PHE A 53 -11.04 7.11 -5.83
N LYS A 54 -12.11 7.39 -6.58
CA LYS A 54 -13.36 6.63 -6.53
C LYS A 54 -13.70 6.17 -7.93
N GLN A 55 -13.71 4.86 -8.15
CA GLN A 55 -14.14 4.27 -9.41
C GLN A 55 -15.63 3.89 -9.34
N LYS A 56 -16.44 4.45 -10.24
CA LYS A 56 -17.88 4.14 -10.41
C LYS A 56 -18.21 4.08 -11.89
N ASN A 57 -18.84 3.00 -12.36
CA ASN A 57 -19.28 2.83 -13.75
C ASN A 57 -18.18 3.15 -14.79
N ASN A 58 -16.98 2.58 -14.62
CA ASN A 58 -15.78 2.85 -15.44
C ASN A 58 -15.28 4.31 -15.47
N ARG A 59 -15.82 5.20 -14.63
CA ARG A 59 -15.31 6.56 -14.43
C ARG A 59 -14.48 6.63 -13.16
N LEU A 60 -13.30 7.23 -13.28
CA LEU A 60 -12.41 7.50 -12.15
C LEU A 60 -12.60 8.95 -11.70
N ASN A 61 -13.21 9.12 -10.53
CA ASN A 61 -13.37 10.41 -9.88
C ASN A 61 -12.19 10.65 -8.94
N ILE A 62 -11.58 11.81 -9.05
CA ILE A 62 -10.47 12.26 -8.21
C ILE A 62 -11.01 13.38 -7.33
N GLN A 63 -10.79 13.28 -6.02
CA GLN A 63 -11.24 14.25 -5.02
C GLN A 63 -10.12 14.51 -4.04
N VAL A 64 -10.07 15.70 -3.45
CA VAL A 64 -9.20 15.96 -2.30
C VAL A 64 -9.77 15.27 -1.07
N ASN A 65 -8.92 14.61 -0.29
CA ASN A 65 -9.29 13.98 0.98
C ASN A 65 -9.82 15.03 1.96
N GLU A 66 -10.94 14.76 2.64
CA GLU A 66 -11.56 15.73 3.57
C GLU A 66 -10.64 16.12 4.72
N LEU A 67 -9.99 15.15 5.37
CA LEU A 67 -9.01 15.42 6.42
C LEU A 67 -7.86 16.27 5.89
N ALA A 68 -7.39 16.00 4.66
CA ALA A 68 -6.32 16.80 4.08
C ALA A 68 -6.71 18.27 3.91
N LYS A 69 -7.96 18.59 3.60
CA LYS A 69 -8.43 19.99 3.53
C LYS A 69 -8.29 20.71 4.87
N GLU A 70 -8.39 19.97 5.98
CA GLU A 70 -8.28 20.50 7.34
C GLU A 70 -6.81 20.62 7.78
N ILE A 71 -5.98 19.62 7.45
CA ILE A 71 -4.64 19.50 8.04
C ILE A 71 -3.48 19.84 7.11
N CYS A 72 -3.70 19.94 5.80
CA CYS A 72 -2.61 20.10 4.83
C CYS A 72 -2.42 21.59 4.48
N PRO A 73 -1.37 22.26 5.00
CA PRO A 73 -1.12 23.67 4.71
C PRO A 73 -0.82 23.91 3.22
N GLY A 74 -0.41 22.86 2.49
CA GLY A 74 -0.14 22.91 1.06
C GLY A 74 -1.37 22.94 0.16
N LEU A 75 -2.58 22.83 0.70
CA LEU A 75 -3.84 22.96 -0.04
C LEU A 75 -4.37 24.40 0.04
N ASN A 76 -3.71 25.31 -0.66
CA ASN A 76 -4.06 26.73 -0.71
C ASN A 76 -3.98 27.29 -2.15
N ASN A 77 -4.32 28.56 -2.34
CA ASN A 77 -4.37 29.19 -3.66
C ASN A 77 -3.00 29.35 -4.34
N ASN A 78 -1.91 29.22 -3.60
CA ASN A 78 -0.53 29.26 -4.12
C ASN A 78 0.03 27.86 -4.39
N ALA A 79 -0.77 26.80 -4.21
CA ALA A 79 -0.35 25.44 -4.46
C ALA A 79 -0.03 25.23 -5.95
N PRO A 80 1.00 24.42 -6.28
CA PRO A 80 1.30 24.09 -7.67
C PRO A 80 0.11 23.37 -8.33
N LEU A 81 -0.11 23.67 -9.61
CA LEU A 81 -1.13 22.99 -10.39
C LEU A 81 -0.79 21.50 -10.52
N VAL A 82 -1.82 20.67 -10.41
CA VAL A 82 -1.71 19.22 -10.44
C VAL A 82 -2.08 18.69 -11.82
N ILE A 83 -1.19 17.93 -12.43
CA ILE A 83 -1.43 17.33 -13.75
C ILE A 83 -2.27 16.07 -13.56
N ILE A 84 -3.57 16.17 -13.84
CA ILE A 84 -4.54 15.07 -13.67
C ILE A 84 -4.14 13.80 -14.44
N LYS A 85 -3.47 13.94 -15.59
CA LYS A 85 -2.98 12.79 -16.36
C LYS A 85 -1.95 11.98 -15.54
N GLU A 86 -1.01 12.64 -14.89
CA GLU A 86 0.03 11.98 -14.08
C GLU A 86 -0.58 11.25 -12.88
N LEU A 87 -1.54 11.88 -12.20
CA LEU A 87 -2.30 11.23 -11.12
C LEU A 87 -3.02 9.96 -11.59
N LYS A 88 -3.59 9.98 -12.80
CA LYS A 88 -4.26 8.80 -13.37
C LYS A 88 -3.28 7.68 -13.71
N GLU A 89 -2.10 7.99 -14.23
CA GLU A 89 -1.06 6.99 -14.49
C GLU A 89 -0.54 6.38 -13.18
N LEU A 90 -0.23 7.20 -12.18
CA LEU A 90 0.16 6.73 -10.86
C LEU A 90 -0.91 5.82 -10.22
N TRP A 91 -2.19 6.15 -10.37
CA TRP A 91 -3.29 5.29 -9.93
C TRP A 91 -3.29 3.92 -10.63
N LYS A 92 -3.05 3.88 -11.94
CA LYS A 92 -2.95 2.61 -12.68
C LYS A 92 -1.81 1.75 -12.17
N GLU A 93 -0.64 2.35 -11.91
CA GLU A 93 0.51 1.65 -11.35
C GLU A 93 0.19 1.03 -9.99
N ILE A 94 -0.48 1.78 -9.10
CA ILE A 94 -0.88 1.29 -7.77
C ILE A 94 -1.88 0.13 -7.88
N ILE A 95 -2.82 0.20 -8.83
CA ILE A 95 -3.77 -0.88 -9.08
C ILE A 95 -3.07 -2.13 -9.63
N ALA A 96 -2.08 -1.97 -10.51
CA ALA A 96 -1.27 -3.07 -11.01
C ALA A 96 -0.45 -3.72 -9.88
N GLU A 97 0.26 -2.92 -9.08
CA GLU A 97 1.04 -3.37 -7.91
C GLU A 97 0.14 -4.11 -6.90
N LYS A 98 -1.05 -3.59 -6.63
CA LYS A 98 -2.04 -4.26 -5.78
C LYS A 98 -2.48 -5.61 -6.34
N LYS A 99 -2.65 -5.73 -7.67
CA LYS A 99 -3.03 -6.99 -8.32
C LYS A 99 -1.93 -8.04 -8.17
N GLU A 100 -0.67 -7.64 -8.30
CA GLU A 100 0.49 -8.50 -8.07
C GLU A 100 0.59 -8.93 -6.61
N TYR A 101 0.50 -7.97 -5.68
CA TYR A 101 0.47 -8.24 -4.25
C TYR A 101 -0.64 -9.23 -3.88
N LYS A 102 -1.84 -9.10 -4.48
CA LYS A 102 -2.93 -10.07 -4.26
C LYS A 102 -2.57 -11.50 -4.67
N LYS A 103 -1.85 -11.68 -5.77
CA LYS A 103 -1.38 -13.02 -6.18
C LYS A 103 -0.38 -13.56 -5.17
N LEU A 104 0.56 -12.71 -4.74
CA LEU A 104 1.59 -13.06 -3.77
C LEU A 104 0.98 -13.46 -2.43
N ILE A 105 0.03 -12.70 -1.90
CA ILE A 105 -0.69 -13.03 -0.67
C ILE A 105 -1.52 -14.31 -0.81
N SER A 106 -2.17 -14.53 -1.95
CA SER A 106 -2.89 -15.78 -2.21
C SER A 106 -1.96 -16.99 -2.18
N LEU A 107 -0.73 -16.85 -2.70
CA LEU A 107 0.28 -17.89 -2.66
C LEU A 107 0.78 -18.12 -1.23
N TRP A 108 1.15 -17.05 -0.52
CA TRP A 108 1.55 -17.12 0.89
C TRP A 108 0.53 -17.87 1.74
N ASN A 109 -0.74 -17.44 1.70
CA ASN A 109 -1.81 -18.05 2.50
C ASN A 109 -1.97 -19.55 2.16
N LYS A 110 -1.86 -19.93 0.88
CA LYS A 110 -1.89 -21.35 0.48
C LYS A 110 -0.71 -22.14 1.04
N LEU A 111 0.50 -21.57 1.05
CA LEU A 111 1.70 -22.25 1.57
C LEU A 111 1.64 -22.44 3.08
N VAL A 112 1.18 -21.41 3.80
CA VAL A 112 0.93 -21.49 5.24
C VAL A 112 -0.15 -22.53 5.57
N SER A 113 -1.30 -22.52 4.89
CA SER A 113 -2.37 -23.49 5.14
C SER A 113 -1.93 -24.94 4.86
N ASN A 114 -1.03 -25.14 3.90
CA ASN A 114 -0.44 -26.45 3.60
C ASN A 114 0.77 -26.80 4.49
N LYS A 115 1.08 -25.99 5.51
CA LYS A 115 2.21 -26.17 6.44
C LYS A 115 3.57 -26.24 5.74
N ILE A 116 3.71 -25.60 4.58
CA ILE A 116 4.97 -25.51 3.83
C ILE A 116 5.88 -24.45 4.46
N PHE A 117 5.30 -23.33 4.89
CA PHE A 117 6.03 -22.25 5.57
C PHE A 117 5.52 -22.05 6.99
N ASP A 118 6.45 -21.71 7.88
CA ASP A 118 6.15 -21.19 9.21
C ASP A 118 5.47 -19.81 9.10
N PRO A 119 4.28 -19.63 9.70
CA PRO A 119 3.50 -18.40 9.57
C PRO A 119 3.98 -17.30 10.51
N SER A 120 5.27 -16.95 10.48
CA SER A 120 5.85 -15.86 11.26
C SER A 120 6.13 -14.60 10.43
N PRO A 121 6.21 -13.41 11.05
CA PRO A 121 6.52 -12.16 10.35
C PRO A 121 7.84 -12.21 9.58
N LYS A 122 8.87 -12.84 10.16
CA LYS A 122 10.20 -12.96 9.54
C LYS A 122 10.13 -13.78 8.25
N THR A 123 9.46 -14.93 8.29
CA THR A 123 9.28 -15.79 7.11
C THR A 123 8.45 -15.09 6.03
N PHE A 124 7.38 -14.39 6.42
CA PHE A 124 6.59 -13.59 5.49
C PHE A 124 7.43 -12.51 4.79
N LEU A 125 8.23 -11.76 5.55
CA LEU A 125 9.12 -10.73 5.00
C LEU A 125 10.13 -11.34 4.03
N ASN A 126 10.76 -12.46 4.38
CA ASN A 126 11.69 -13.15 3.51
C ASN A 126 11.02 -13.66 2.22
N PHE A 127 9.77 -14.13 2.31
CA PHE A 127 8.99 -14.55 1.14
C PHE A 127 8.69 -13.37 0.20
N ILE A 128 8.23 -12.23 0.72
CA ILE A 128 7.84 -11.08 -0.12
C ILE A 128 9.04 -10.38 -0.76
N ILE A 129 10.23 -10.44 -0.14
CA ILE A 129 11.48 -9.87 -0.70
C ILE A 129 12.25 -10.88 -1.56
N GLY A 130 11.75 -12.10 -1.73
CA GLY A 130 12.35 -13.11 -2.59
C GLY A 130 13.56 -13.85 -1.99
N ASN A 131 13.75 -13.78 -0.67
CA ASN A 131 14.83 -14.48 0.04
C ASN A 131 14.53 -15.95 0.34
N ILE A 132 13.32 -16.43 0.02
CA ILE A 132 12.93 -17.84 0.15
C ILE A 132 12.39 -18.29 -1.20
N SER A 133 13.02 -19.31 -1.77
CA SER A 133 12.52 -20.05 -2.91
C SER A 133 11.79 -21.31 -2.43
N ILE A 134 10.72 -21.67 -3.14
CA ILE A 134 10.11 -22.99 -3.01
C ILE A 134 10.82 -23.84 -4.03
N GLU A 135 11.66 -24.78 -3.58
CA GLU A 135 12.16 -25.80 -4.50
C GLU A 135 10.98 -26.69 -4.90
N PRO A 136 10.68 -26.83 -6.21
CA PRO A 136 9.68 -27.80 -6.62
C PRO A 136 10.17 -29.18 -6.18
N LYS A 137 9.34 -29.92 -5.44
CA LYS A 137 9.58 -31.35 -5.27
C LYS A 137 9.61 -31.97 -6.66
N MET A 138 10.78 -32.41 -7.10
CA MET A 138 10.88 -33.31 -8.25
C MET A 138 10.23 -34.62 -7.82
N THR A 139 8.97 -34.81 -8.20
CA THR A 139 8.30 -36.12 -8.19
C THR A 139 8.53 -36.81 -9.51
#